data_AF-A0A1Y3Q6M2-F1
#
_entry.id   AF-A0A1Y3Q6M2-F1
#
_cell.length_a   1.000
_cell.length_b   1.000
_cell.length_c   1.000
_cell.angle_alpha   90.00
_cell.angle_beta   90.00
_cell.angle_gamma   90.00
#
_symmetry.space_group_name_H-M   'P 1'
#
loop_
_entity.id
_entity.type
_entity.pdbx_description
1 polymer ?
#
loop_
_entity_poly.entity_id
_entity_poly.type
_entity_poly.pdbx_seq_one_letter_code
_entity_poly.pdbx_strand_id
1 'polypeptide(L)'
;MDVSGSIGGRQLLGGLVGYNEGIIRHSRMRGTVTGEAGLGGIAAHNAPTGKIIRSRADVTPDAAYYAGGIAGTNDGVIAHARAHGAIYGNVPAIARVGGIVGDNRGSVIRSRSFNDLHYHSAYPDTVGLVYGDNSGTVIGSRGHGRLIETR
;
A
#
# COMPACT_ATOMS: atom_id res chain seq x y z
N MET A 1 -6.12 -16.77 -1.31
CA MET A 1 -7.30 -16.47 -2.15
C MET A 1 -6.84 -15.68 -3.38
N ASP A 2 -7.44 -15.82 -4.56
CA ASP A 2 -7.17 -14.96 -5.73
C ASP A 2 -8.45 -14.18 -6.03
N VAL A 3 -8.39 -12.85 -5.96
CA VAL A 3 -9.55 -11.96 -6.12
C VAL A 3 -9.23 -10.95 -7.20
N SER A 4 -10.22 -10.67 -8.06
CA SER A 4 -10.13 -9.65 -9.10
C SER A 4 -11.39 -8.80 -9.11
N GLY A 5 -11.25 -7.47 -9.16
CA GLY A 5 -12.38 -6.56 -9.24
C GLY A 5 -11.99 -5.10 -9.06
N SER A 6 -12.97 -4.20 -9.22
CA SER A 6 -12.84 -2.79 -8.87
C SER A 6 -13.59 -2.54 -7.57
N ILE A 7 -12.93 -1.94 -6.58
CA ILE A 7 -13.52 -1.60 -5.28
C ILE A 7 -13.46 -0.08 -5.14
N GLY A 8 -14.61 0.55 -4.90
CA GLY A 8 -14.77 2.00 -4.77
C GLY A 8 -15.50 2.39 -3.49
N GLY A 9 -15.06 3.44 -2.81
CA GLY A 9 -15.70 3.93 -1.59
C GLY A 9 -14.97 5.09 -0.91
N ARG A 10 -15.65 5.80 -0.01
CA ARG A 10 -15.13 7.02 0.63
C ARG A 10 -14.15 6.82 1.80
N GLN A 11 -13.86 5.58 2.20
CA GLN A 11 -13.13 5.25 3.44
C GLN A 11 -11.91 4.34 3.19
N LEU A 12 -11.36 3.76 4.28
CA LEU A 12 -10.29 2.77 4.26
C LEU A 12 -10.67 1.56 3.39
N LEU A 13 -10.06 1.44 2.21
CA LEU A 13 -10.32 0.32 1.29
C LEU A 13 -9.08 -0.54 1.08
N GLY A 14 -9.21 -1.80 1.47
CA GLY A 14 -8.29 -2.83 1.01
C GLY A 14 -8.95 -3.69 -0.06
N GLY A 15 -8.16 -4.10 -1.05
CA GLY A 15 -8.68 -4.92 -2.14
C GLY A 15 -9.24 -6.28 -1.71
N LEU A 16 -8.81 -6.79 -0.55
CA LEU A 16 -9.41 -7.98 0.10
C LEU A 16 -10.17 -7.63 1.38
N VAL A 17 -9.63 -6.78 2.24
CA VAL A 17 -10.26 -6.40 3.52
C VAL A 17 -10.02 -4.94 3.87
N GLY A 18 -10.98 -4.23 4.47
CA GLY A 18 -10.74 -2.87 4.98
C GLY A 18 -9.76 -2.87 6.17
N TYR A 19 -10.01 -3.73 7.15
CA TYR A 19 -9.27 -3.80 8.40
C TYR A 19 -8.89 -5.25 8.71
N ASN A 20 -7.61 -5.53 8.91
CA ASN A 20 -7.10 -6.87 9.18
C ASN A 20 -6.55 -6.99 10.62
N GLU A 21 -7.22 -7.76 11.46
CA GLU A 21 -6.72 -8.19 12.79
C GLU A 21 -6.24 -9.65 12.80
N GLY A 22 -6.40 -10.35 11.68
CA GLY A 22 -6.11 -11.76 11.54
C GLY A 22 -4.92 -12.03 10.62
N ILE A 23 -4.89 -13.24 10.04
CA ILE A 23 -3.81 -13.67 9.16
C ILE A 23 -4.32 -13.79 7.73
N ILE A 24 -3.81 -12.92 6.85
CA ILE A 24 -3.94 -13.04 5.40
C ILE A 24 -2.65 -13.65 4.87
N ARG A 25 -2.73 -14.87 4.34
CA ARG A 25 -1.57 -15.58 3.81
C ARG A 25 -1.84 -16.14 2.42
N HIS A 26 -0.83 -16.15 1.56
CA HIS A 26 -0.92 -16.72 0.21
C HIS A 26 -2.12 -16.19 -0.58
N SER A 27 -2.36 -14.88 -0.47
CA SER A 27 -3.46 -14.21 -1.16
C SER A 27 -2.95 -13.31 -2.27
N ARG A 28 -3.76 -13.19 -3.32
CA ARG A 28 -3.52 -12.32 -4.45
C ARG A 28 -4.74 -11.44 -4.68
N MET A 29 -4.49 -10.15 -4.86
CA MET A 29 -5.49 -9.21 -5.37
C MET A 29 -5.04 -8.64 -6.71
N ARG A 30 -5.98 -8.50 -7.64
CA ARG A 30 -5.80 -7.83 -8.92
C ARG A 30 -6.92 -6.84 -9.17
N GLY A 31 -6.62 -5.74 -9.85
CA GLY A 31 -7.63 -4.77 -10.30
C GLY A 31 -7.41 -3.40 -9.70
N THR A 32 -8.48 -2.65 -9.49
CA THR A 32 -8.40 -1.23 -9.12
C THR A 32 -9.01 -1.02 -7.75
N VAL A 33 -8.35 -0.22 -6.91
CA VAL A 33 -8.90 0.22 -5.62
C VAL A 33 -8.98 1.74 -5.67
N THR A 34 -10.17 2.29 -5.68
CA THR A 34 -10.41 3.74 -5.70
C THR A 34 -11.01 4.16 -4.37
N GLY A 35 -10.45 5.18 -3.74
CA GLY A 35 -11.04 5.75 -2.55
C GLY A 35 -10.52 7.14 -2.26
N GLU A 36 -10.79 7.65 -1.07
CA GLU A 36 -10.33 8.98 -0.66
C GLU A 36 -9.37 8.91 0.55
N ALA A 37 -9.24 7.74 1.20
CA ALA A 37 -8.52 7.58 2.47
C ALA A 37 -7.33 6.61 2.37
N GLY A 38 -7.13 5.73 3.35
CA GLY A 38 -6.07 4.72 3.32
C GLY A 38 -6.40 3.60 2.33
N LEU A 39 -5.55 3.42 1.32
CA LEU A 39 -5.70 2.45 0.26
C LEU A 39 -4.59 1.42 0.29
N GLY A 40 -4.98 0.15 0.27
CA GLY A 40 -4.07 -0.97 0.20
C GLY A 40 -4.52 -2.02 -0.80
N GLY A 41 -3.60 -2.59 -1.57
CA GLY A 41 -3.98 -3.67 -2.49
C GLY A 41 -4.53 -4.92 -1.80
N ILE A 42 -4.11 -5.21 -0.57
CA ILE A 42 -4.63 -6.32 0.22
C ILE A 42 -5.54 -5.80 1.34
N ALA A 43 -5.02 -4.93 2.20
CA ALA A 43 -5.74 -4.39 3.34
C ALA A 43 -5.60 -2.88 3.43
N ALA A 44 -6.64 -2.11 3.71
CA ALA A 44 -6.40 -0.69 3.98
C ALA A 44 -5.60 -0.49 5.26
N HIS A 45 -5.96 -1.22 6.32
CA HIS A 45 -5.27 -1.17 7.60
C HIS A 45 -4.94 -2.59 8.08
N ASN A 46 -3.65 -2.86 8.27
CA ASN A 46 -3.18 -4.05 8.97
C ASN A 46 -2.92 -3.70 10.44
N ALA A 47 -3.84 -4.09 11.32
CA ALA A 47 -3.83 -3.78 12.75
C ALA A 47 -2.64 -4.44 13.49
N PRO A 48 -2.37 -4.11 14.77
CA PRO A 48 -1.21 -4.65 15.51
C PRO A 48 -1.12 -6.18 15.54
N THR A 49 -2.26 -6.89 15.61
CA THR A 49 -2.33 -8.36 15.56
C THR A 49 -2.34 -8.91 14.13
N GLY A 50 -2.59 -8.04 13.15
CA GLY A 50 -2.75 -8.35 11.74
C GLY A 50 -1.45 -8.80 11.08
N LYS A 51 -1.54 -9.85 10.26
CA LYS A 51 -0.41 -10.38 9.49
C LYS A 51 -0.78 -10.55 8.03
N ILE A 52 0.00 -9.95 7.13
CA ILE A 52 -0.07 -10.16 5.68
C ILE A 52 1.22 -10.86 5.23
N ILE A 53 1.12 -12.13 4.84
CA ILE A 53 2.28 -13.00 4.64
C ILE A 53 2.25 -13.66 3.27
N ARG A 54 3.35 -13.57 2.50
CA ARG A 54 3.48 -14.23 1.18
C ARG A 54 2.32 -13.89 0.23
N SER A 55 1.83 -12.66 0.31
CA SER A 55 0.71 -12.18 -0.48
C SER A 55 1.17 -11.23 -1.58
N ARG A 56 0.38 -11.10 -2.65
CA ARG A 56 0.69 -10.28 -3.81
C ARG A 56 -0.47 -9.35 -4.15
N ALA A 57 -0.18 -8.08 -4.40
CA ALA A 57 -1.15 -7.16 -4.96
C ALA A 57 -0.66 -6.69 -6.34
N ASP A 58 -1.52 -6.81 -7.33
CA ASP A 58 -1.35 -6.21 -8.66
C ASP A 58 -2.47 -5.16 -8.82
N VAL A 59 -2.32 -4.02 -8.14
CA VAL A 59 -3.39 -3.02 -8.02
C VAL A 59 -2.92 -1.63 -8.40
N THR A 60 -3.87 -0.83 -8.86
CA THR A 60 -3.66 0.60 -9.12
C THR A 60 -4.52 1.40 -8.15
N PRO A 61 -3.97 1.87 -7.01
CA PRO A 61 -4.66 2.78 -6.11
C PRO A 61 -4.78 4.17 -6.74
N ASP A 62 -5.98 4.71 -6.77
CA ASP A 62 -6.27 6.06 -7.25
C ASP A 62 -6.78 6.92 -6.09
N ALA A 63 -6.09 8.05 -5.86
CA ALA A 63 -6.31 9.07 -4.81
C ALA A 63 -6.32 8.55 -3.35
N ALA A 64 -5.29 8.89 -2.55
CA ALA A 64 -5.27 8.46 -1.14
C ALA A 64 -4.29 9.26 -0.27
N TYR A 65 -4.71 9.57 0.97
CA TYR A 65 -3.82 10.11 2.01
C TYR A 65 -2.76 9.09 2.45
N TYR A 66 -3.10 7.80 2.47
CA TYR A 66 -2.18 6.71 2.83
C TYR A 66 -2.27 5.61 1.78
N ALA A 67 -1.40 5.64 0.78
CA ALA A 67 -1.45 4.70 -0.33
C ALA A 67 -0.31 3.70 -0.24
N GLY A 68 -0.64 2.41 -0.24
CA GLY A 68 0.37 1.36 -0.32
C GLY A 68 -0.02 0.22 -1.24
N GLY A 69 0.99 -0.35 -1.91
CA GLY A 69 0.76 -1.49 -2.80
C GLY A 69 0.16 -2.70 -2.08
N ILE A 70 0.54 -2.97 -0.82
CA ILE A 70 -0.02 -4.04 0.01
C ILE A 70 -1.01 -3.49 1.03
N ALA A 71 -0.63 -2.45 1.77
CA ALA A 71 -1.49 -1.85 2.77
C ALA A 71 -1.42 -0.32 2.81
N GLY A 72 -2.52 0.36 3.14
CA GLY A 72 -2.47 1.80 3.39
C GLY A 72 -1.68 2.11 4.65
N THR A 73 -2.05 1.45 5.75
CA THR A 73 -1.41 1.55 7.07
C THR A 73 -1.02 0.17 7.59
N ASN A 74 0.15 0.06 8.22
CA ASN A 74 0.61 -1.15 8.89
C ASN A 74 1.06 -0.87 10.33
N ASP A 75 0.32 -1.38 11.30
CA ASP A 75 0.74 -1.47 12.70
C ASP A 75 1.15 -2.91 13.08
N GLY A 76 0.78 -3.90 12.26
CA GLY A 76 1.15 -5.31 12.42
C GLY A 76 2.36 -5.73 11.58
N VAL A 77 2.27 -6.91 10.95
CA VAL A 77 3.36 -7.50 10.14
C VAL A 77 2.97 -7.66 8.68
N ILE A 78 3.78 -7.09 7.78
CA ILE A 78 3.81 -7.43 6.35
C ILE A 78 5.11 -8.19 6.06
N ALA A 79 5.02 -9.43 5.59
CA ALA A 79 6.20 -10.26 5.36
C ALA A 79 6.15 -11.00 4.02
N HIS A 80 7.29 -11.00 3.30
CA HIS A 80 7.44 -11.68 2.02
C HIS A 80 6.38 -11.29 0.98
N ALA A 81 5.89 -10.05 1.04
CA ALA A 81 4.84 -9.57 0.15
C ALA A 81 5.41 -8.98 -1.13
N ARG A 82 4.61 -8.96 -2.20
CA ARG A 82 4.97 -8.35 -3.49
C ARG A 82 3.88 -7.42 -3.99
N ALA A 83 4.23 -6.20 -4.37
CA ALA A 83 3.29 -5.25 -4.95
C ALA A 83 3.71 -4.86 -6.37
N HIS A 84 2.75 -4.80 -7.28
CA HIS A 84 2.87 -4.32 -8.66
C HIS A 84 1.66 -3.43 -9.02
N GLY A 85 1.84 -2.57 -10.01
CA GLY A 85 0.85 -1.60 -10.46
C GLY A 85 1.40 -0.19 -10.47
N ALA A 86 0.50 0.79 -10.55
CA ALA A 86 0.83 2.21 -10.45
C ALA A 86 0.08 2.84 -9.29
N ILE A 87 0.72 3.68 -8.50
CA ILE A 87 0.08 4.40 -7.39
C ILE A 87 0.07 5.89 -7.71
N TYR A 88 -1.10 6.52 -7.65
CA TYR A 88 -1.26 7.95 -7.94
C TYR A 88 -1.49 8.75 -6.66
N GLY A 89 -0.46 9.50 -6.24
CA GLY A 89 -0.47 10.38 -5.07
C GLY A 89 -0.90 11.82 -5.38
N ASN A 90 -1.79 12.06 -6.34
CA ASN A 90 -2.14 13.42 -6.76
C ASN A 90 -3.27 14.02 -5.88
N VAL A 91 -3.10 14.01 -4.56
CA VAL A 91 -4.08 14.61 -3.63
C VAL A 91 -3.51 15.89 -3.00
N PRO A 92 -4.29 16.98 -2.92
CA PRO A 92 -3.82 18.29 -2.45
C PRO A 92 -3.56 18.39 -0.94
N ALA A 93 -3.30 17.27 -0.27
CA ALA A 93 -3.04 17.14 1.15
C ALA A 93 -1.91 16.12 1.36
N ILE A 94 -1.24 16.14 2.52
CA ILE A 94 -0.06 15.29 2.81
C ILE A 94 -0.37 13.81 2.48
N ALA A 95 0.13 13.33 1.35
CA ALA A 95 0.00 11.94 0.96
C ALA A 95 1.24 11.17 1.42
N ARG A 96 1.04 10.05 2.13
CA ARG A 96 2.09 9.06 2.41
C ARG A 96 1.92 7.92 1.42
N VAL A 97 2.77 7.91 0.40
CA VAL A 97 2.68 6.96 -0.72
C VAL A 97 3.87 6.03 -0.67
N GLY A 98 3.60 4.75 -0.41
CA GLY A 98 4.62 3.72 -0.32
C GLY A 98 4.43 2.59 -1.32
N GLY A 99 5.53 2.08 -1.85
CA GLY A 99 5.48 0.94 -2.76
C GLY A 99 4.88 -0.31 -2.10
N ILE A 100 5.11 -0.57 -0.81
CA ILE A 100 4.50 -1.65 -0.03
C ILE A 100 3.42 -1.10 0.91
N VAL A 101 3.73 -0.05 1.66
CA VAL A 101 2.84 0.50 2.68
C VAL A 101 2.88 2.03 2.73
N GLY A 102 1.74 2.71 2.81
CA GLY A 102 1.72 4.16 2.96
C GLY A 102 2.36 4.61 4.27
N ASP A 103 1.82 4.17 5.40
CA ASP A 103 2.28 4.49 6.76
C ASP A 103 2.65 3.23 7.54
N ASN A 104 3.92 3.08 7.92
CA ASN A 104 4.42 1.93 8.67
C ASN A 104 4.76 2.29 10.13
N ARG A 105 4.00 1.74 11.08
CA ARG A 105 4.35 1.70 12.52
C ARG A 105 4.73 0.31 13.01
N GLY A 106 4.38 -0.73 12.23
CA GLY A 106 4.71 -2.13 12.50
C GLY A 106 5.98 -2.60 11.79
N SER A 107 5.95 -3.83 11.27
CA SER A 107 7.10 -4.45 10.58
C SER A 107 6.84 -4.75 9.11
N VAL A 108 7.78 -4.35 8.23
CA VAL A 108 7.81 -4.74 6.80
C VAL A 108 9.08 -5.55 6.52
N ILE A 109 8.91 -6.86 6.29
CA ILE A 109 10.02 -7.82 6.25
C ILE A 109 10.11 -8.47 4.88
N ARG A 110 11.29 -8.43 4.27
CA ARG A 110 11.65 -9.13 3.01
C ARG A 110 10.61 -8.97 1.90
N SER A 111 10.00 -7.79 1.82
CA SER A 111 8.93 -7.49 0.86
C SER A 111 9.46 -6.66 -0.30
N ARG A 112 8.82 -6.76 -1.48
CA ARG A 112 9.28 -6.08 -2.69
C ARG A 112 8.18 -5.33 -3.39
N SER A 113 8.39 -4.04 -3.62
CA SER A 113 7.51 -3.28 -4.50
C SER A 113 8.13 -3.16 -5.88
N PHE A 114 7.31 -3.27 -6.90
CA PHE A 114 7.60 -2.97 -8.29
C PHE A 114 6.64 -1.91 -8.82
N ASN A 115 6.03 -1.15 -7.91
CA ASN A 115 5.07 -0.11 -8.27
C ASN A 115 5.78 1.10 -8.84
N ASP A 116 5.22 1.66 -9.90
CA ASP A 116 5.53 3.02 -10.32
C ASP A 116 4.67 3.99 -9.51
N LEU A 117 5.31 4.94 -8.83
CA LEU A 117 4.65 5.90 -7.94
C LEU A 117 4.64 7.25 -8.64
N HIS A 118 3.45 7.73 -8.94
CA HIS A 118 3.20 9.04 -9.52
C HIS A 118 2.92 10.04 -8.40
N TYR A 119 3.67 11.14 -8.36
CA TYR A 119 3.54 12.15 -7.32
C TYR A 119 3.63 13.56 -7.91
N HIS A 120 3.09 14.55 -7.21
CA HIS A 120 3.07 15.92 -7.66
C HIS A 120 3.87 16.81 -6.69
N SER A 121 4.92 17.48 -7.19
CA SER A 121 5.88 18.21 -6.34
C SER A 121 5.31 19.44 -5.63
N ALA A 122 4.16 19.95 -6.07
CA ALA A 122 3.45 21.03 -5.38
C ALA A 122 2.74 20.56 -4.10
N TYR A 123 2.63 19.25 -3.86
CA TYR A 123 2.02 18.69 -2.66
C TYR A 123 3.09 18.15 -1.69
N PRO A 124 2.87 18.25 -0.37
CA PRO A 124 3.82 17.84 0.66
C PRO A 124 3.85 16.31 0.85
N ASP A 125 3.99 15.56 -0.24
CA ASP A 125 3.89 14.10 -0.24
C ASP A 125 5.20 13.45 0.24
N THR A 126 5.08 12.45 1.11
CA THR A 126 6.19 11.54 1.41
C THR A 126 6.05 10.30 0.56
N VAL A 127 6.90 10.20 -0.46
CA VAL A 127 6.84 9.14 -1.47
C VAL A 127 8.07 8.27 -1.39
N GLY A 128 7.88 6.97 -1.18
CA GLY A 128 9.00 6.03 -1.11
C GLY A 128 8.67 4.68 -1.73
N LEU A 129 9.67 4.09 -2.38
CA LEU A 129 9.50 2.84 -3.12
C LEU A 129 9.20 1.62 -2.22
N VAL A 130 9.28 1.75 -0.89
CA VAL A 130 8.84 0.72 0.07
C VAL A 130 7.76 1.26 0.99
N TYR A 131 8.01 2.41 1.59
CA TYR A 131 7.07 3.07 2.49
C TYR A 131 6.95 4.56 2.17
N GLY A 132 5.81 5.17 2.45
CA GLY A 132 5.68 6.63 2.45
C GLY A 132 6.27 7.21 3.72
N ASP A 133 5.75 6.81 4.88
CA ASP A 133 6.29 7.14 6.20
C ASP A 133 6.64 5.87 6.99
N ASN A 134 7.65 5.95 7.83
CA ASN A 134 8.09 4.82 8.65
C ASN A 134 8.53 5.27 10.05
N SER A 135 7.73 4.88 11.04
CA SER A 135 8.08 4.88 12.47
C SER A 135 8.33 3.46 13.03
N GLY A 136 8.07 2.43 12.22
CA GLY A 136 8.31 1.03 12.53
C GLY A 136 9.62 0.47 11.98
N THR A 137 9.63 -0.84 11.75
CA THR A 137 10.81 -1.60 11.29
C THR A 137 10.68 -2.04 9.84
N VAL A 138 11.75 -1.86 9.06
CA VAL A 138 11.85 -2.36 7.67
C VAL A 138 13.12 -3.18 7.52
N ILE A 139 12.98 -4.48 7.23
CA ILE A 139 14.10 -5.41 7.18
C ILE A 139 14.14 -6.11 5.83
N GLY A 140 15.23 -5.92 5.07
CA GLY A 140 15.46 -6.65 3.81
C GLY A 140 14.40 -6.41 2.73
N SER A 141 13.62 -5.34 2.85
CA SER A 141 12.58 -4.97 1.89
C SER A 141 13.13 -3.96 0.88
N ARG A 142 12.65 -4.01 -0.37
CA ARG A 142 13.20 -3.21 -1.48
C ARG A 142 12.11 -2.72 -2.42
N GLY A 143 12.27 -1.50 -2.92
CA GLY A 143 11.49 -0.97 -4.02
C GLY A 143 12.28 -1.03 -5.32
N HIS A 144 11.63 -1.45 -6.40
CA HIS A 144 12.21 -1.65 -7.73
C HIS A 144 11.48 -0.88 -8.83
N GLY A 145 10.37 -0.21 -8.53
CA GLY A 145 9.69 0.66 -9.47
C GLY A 145 10.24 2.08 -9.48
N ARG A 146 9.57 2.98 -10.18
CA ARG A 146 10.02 4.35 -10.43
C ARG A 146 9.25 5.37 -9.61
N LEU A 147 9.91 6.47 -9.23
CA LEU A 147 9.22 7.70 -8.83
C LEU A 147 9.03 8.56 -10.08
N ILE A 148 7.81 8.99 -10.35
CA ILE A 148 7.42 9.72 -11.55
C ILE A 148 6.72 11.01 -11.11
N GLU A 149 7.37 12.15 -11.33
CA GLU A 149 6.75 13.45 -11.09
C GLU A 149 5.69 13.73 -12.16
N THR A 150 4.48 14.08 -11.73
CA THR A 150 3.36 14.50 -12.59
C THR A 150 3.33 16.02 -12.70
N ARG A 151 3.00 16.53 -13.89
CA ARG A 151 2.88 17.97 -14.17
C ARG A 151 1.52 18.52 -13.79
#